data_AF-A0A967HNW7-F1
#
_entry.id   AF-A0A967HNW7-F1
#
_cell.length_a   1.000
_cell.length_b   1.000
_cell.length_c   1.000
_cell.angle_alpha   90.00
_cell.angle_beta   90.00
_cell.angle_gamma   90.00
#
_symmetry.space_group_name_H-M   'P 1'
#
loop_
_entity.id
_entity.type
_entity.pdbx_description
1 polymer ?
#
loop_
_entity_poly.entity_id
_entity_poly.type
_entity_poly.pdbx_seq_one_letter_code
_entity_poly.pdbx_strand_id
1 'polypeptide(L)'
;GGAEGRPSTPAATAAQTAGPATPPGDGTPDPVALLREHTCLACHQLDGEGGPIGPALDAIGATRDAAYIRRSILEPNADTAAGYESVAGTMPANFGDQLTAAQLEAMVRYLAGREGGG
;
A
#
# COMPACT_ATOMS: atom_id res chain seq x y z
N GLY A 1 43.16 -43.87 4.09
CA GLY A 1 42.04 -43.63 5.01
C GLY A 1 41.69 -42.16 4.92
N GLY A 2 40.47 -41.75 4.65
CA GLY A 2 39.21 -42.45 4.81
C GLY A 2 38.36 -41.69 5.82
N ALA A 3 37.36 -40.98 5.28
CA ALA A 3 36.21 -40.34 5.92
C ALA A 3 36.54 -39.22 6.96
N GLU A 4 35.79 -38.15 7.09
CA GLU A 4 34.34 -37.94 6.98
C GLU A 4 34.11 -36.51 6.43
N GLY A 5 33.18 -36.19 5.53
CA GLY A 5 31.78 -36.61 5.52
C GLY A 5 30.92 -35.45 6.04
N ARG A 6 30.34 -34.69 5.10
CA ARG A 6 29.56 -33.42 5.25
C ARG A 6 28.41 -33.55 6.26
N PRO A 7 27.84 -32.43 6.76
CA PRO A 7 26.81 -31.77 5.96
C PRO A 7 26.82 -30.23 5.99
N SER A 8 26.49 -29.64 4.83
CA SER A 8 25.77 -28.37 4.78
C SER A 8 24.38 -28.60 5.37
N THR A 9 23.96 -27.79 6.33
CA THR A 9 22.57 -27.76 6.79
C THR A 9 21.85 -26.48 6.38
N PRO A 10 20.52 -26.57 6.19
CA PRO A 10 19.70 -25.63 5.43
C PRO A 10 18.92 -24.66 6.34
N ALA A 11 18.38 -23.60 5.74
CA ALA A 11 17.05 -23.03 6.01
C ALA A 11 16.96 -21.68 5.27
N ALA A 12 16.43 -21.63 4.05
CA ALA A 12 15.03 -21.27 3.87
C ALA A 12 14.16 -21.54 5.11
N THR A 13 13.82 -20.48 5.83
CA THR A 13 12.59 -20.43 6.62
C THR A 13 11.91 -19.10 6.36
N ALA A 14 10.76 -19.23 5.68
CA ALA A 14 9.60 -18.35 5.75
C ALA A 14 9.88 -16.90 5.32
N ALA A 15 9.58 -16.51 4.08
CA ALA A 15 8.20 -16.18 3.71
C ALA A 15 7.46 -15.72 4.96
N GLN A 16 7.55 -14.41 5.27
CA GLN A 16 6.58 -13.80 6.16
C GLN A 16 5.23 -14.06 5.52
N THR A 17 4.58 -15.12 6.02
CA THR A 17 3.17 -15.36 5.86
C THR A 17 2.49 -14.05 6.21
N ALA A 18 1.98 -13.37 5.18
CA ALA A 18 0.97 -12.34 5.31
C ALA A 18 -0.24 -13.00 5.98
N GLY A 19 -0.21 -12.99 7.31
CA GLY A 19 -1.33 -13.23 8.19
C GLY A 19 -1.96 -11.90 8.59
N PRO A 20 -3.17 -11.92 9.16
CA PRO A 20 -4.11 -10.80 9.10
C PRO A 20 -3.54 -9.56 9.79
N ALA A 21 -3.63 -8.42 9.09
CA ALA A 21 -3.38 -7.11 9.68
C ALA A 21 -4.17 -7.00 11.00
N THR A 22 -3.44 -6.88 12.11
CA THR A 22 -3.97 -6.68 13.46
C THR A 22 -3.86 -5.18 13.81
N PRO A 23 -4.85 -4.60 14.53
CA PRO A 23 -5.55 -3.38 14.14
C PRO A 23 -4.87 -2.11 14.70
N PRO A 24 -5.34 -0.90 14.34
CA PRO A 24 -4.96 0.29 15.10
C PRO A 24 -5.61 0.20 16.50
N GLY A 25 -4.79 -0.14 17.49
CA GLY A 25 -5.17 -0.17 18.91
C GLY A 25 -5.18 1.22 19.57
N ASP A 26 -5.19 2.29 18.79
CA ASP A 26 -5.05 3.69 19.21
C ASP A 26 -6.28 4.56 18.88
N GLY A 27 -7.36 3.95 18.39
CA GLY A 27 -8.57 4.66 17.96
C GLY A 27 -8.50 5.20 16.54
N THR A 28 -7.43 4.92 15.78
CA THR A 28 -7.41 5.21 14.35
C THR A 28 -8.42 4.29 13.64
N PRO A 29 -9.31 4.83 12.79
CA PRO A 29 -10.26 4.01 12.04
C PRO A 29 -9.56 3.00 11.13
N ASP A 30 -10.29 1.96 10.74
CA ASP A 30 -9.82 0.97 9.76
C ASP A 30 -9.31 1.67 8.47
N PRO A 31 -8.13 1.29 7.94
CA PRO A 31 -7.55 1.97 6.78
C PRO A 31 -8.41 1.88 5.52
N VAL A 32 -9.20 0.82 5.33
CA VAL A 32 -10.11 0.71 4.19
C VAL A 32 -11.32 1.63 4.39
N ALA A 33 -11.81 1.76 5.62
CA ALA A 33 -12.84 2.75 5.95
C ALA A 33 -12.35 4.18 5.67
N LEU A 34 -11.10 4.52 6.02
CA LEU A 34 -10.51 5.83 5.71
C LEU A 34 -10.42 6.08 4.20
N LEU A 35 -10.01 5.10 3.40
CA LEU A 35 -9.96 5.21 1.94
C LEU A 35 -11.35 5.48 1.33
N ARG A 36 -12.42 4.92 1.92
CA ARG A 36 -13.79 5.19 1.50
C ARG A 36 -14.27 6.58 1.92
N GLU A 37 -14.03 6.94 3.18
CA GLU A 37 -14.43 8.23 3.76
C GLU A 37 -13.80 9.42 3.01
N HIS A 38 -12.54 9.29 2.63
CA HIS A 38 -11.81 10.29 1.84
C HIS A 38 -11.94 10.08 0.32
N THR A 39 -12.96 9.33 -0.11
CA THR A 39 -13.36 9.13 -1.53
C THR A 39 -12.25 8.63 -2.46
N CYS A 40 -11.21 7.97 -1.94
CA CYS A 40 -10.12 7.43 -2.72
C CYS A 40 -10.63 6.39 -3.74
N LEU A 41 -11.63 5.59 -3.34
CA LEU A 41 -12.22 4.56 -4.19
C LEU A 41 -13.11 5.11 -5.32
N ALA A 42 -13.41 6.41 -5.33
CA ALA A 42 -14.08 7.01 -6.50
C ALA A 42 -13.22 6.92 -7.76
N CYS A 43 -11.89 6.92 -7.61
CA CYS A 43 -10.94 6.90 -8.71
C CYS A 43 -10.06 5.65 -8.74
N HIS A 44 -9.78 5.03 -7.60
CA HIS A 44 -8.88 3.89 -7.49
C HIS A 44 -9.63 2.60 -7.18
N GLN A 45 -9.20 1.50 -7.79
CA GLN A 45 -9.71 0.18 -7.45
C GLN A 45 -8.97 -0.43 -6.26
N LEU A 46 -9.71 -1.14 -5.42
CA LEU A 46 -9.22 -1.93 -4.30
C LEU A 46 -10.18 -3.10 -4.03
N ASP A 47 -9.69 -4.33 -4.12
CA ASP A 47 -10.44 -5.57 -3.85
C ASP A 47 -11.77 -5.67 -4.63
N GLY A 48 -11.78 -5.18 -5.88
CA GLY A 48 -12.96 -5.15 -6.75
C GLY A 48 -13.96 -4.02 -6.47
N GLU A 49 -13.67 -3.13 -5.52
CA GLU A 49 -14.40 -1.89 -5.29
C GLU A 49 -13.70 -0.71 -5.97
N GLY A 50 -14.47 0.27 -6.44
CA GLY A 50 -13.97 1.57 -6.88
C GLY A 50 -13.88 1.77 -8.39
N GLY A 51 -13.12 2.79 -8.80
CA GLY A 51 -13.06 3.28 -10.19
C GLY A 51 -11.74 2.97 -10.92
N PRO A 52 -11.74 2.92 -12.26
CA PRO A 52 -10.54 2.71 -13.08
C PRO A 52 -9.85 4.01 -13.52
N ILE A 53 -10.06 5.13 -12.82
CA ILE A 53 -9.52 6.45 -13.23
C ILE A 53 -8.03 6.55 -12.87
N GLY A 54 -7.65 6.11 -11.67
CA GLY A 54 -6.28 6.03 -11.18
C GLY A 54 -5.74 4.60 -11.16
N PRO A 55 -4.45 4.43 -10.83
CA PRO A 55 -3.84 3.11 -10.62
C PRO A 55 -4.59 2.25 -9.60
N ALA A 56 -4.72 0.96 -9.86
CA ALA A 56 -5.25 0.01 -8.87
C ALA A 56 -4.34 -0.04 -7.63
N LEU A 57 -4.95 -0.16 -6.45
CA LEU A 57 -4.26 -0.18 -5.16
C LEU A 57 -3.99 -1.61 -4.66
N ASP A 58 -4.60 -2.62 -5.31
CA ASP A 58 -4.57 -4.03 -4.93
C ASP A 58 -3.17 -4.60 -4.71
N ALA A 59 -2.21 -4.15 -5.53
CA ALA A 59 -0.84 -4.60 -5.55
C ALA A 59 0.17 -3.43 -5.54
N ILE A 60 -0.23 -2.25 -5.05
CA ILE A 60 0.63 -1.06 -5.11
C ILE A 60 1.93 -1.25 -4.33
N GLY A 61 1.88 -1.96 -3.20
CA GLY A 61 3.03 -2.31 -2.37
C GLY A 61 4.05 -3.21 -3.07
N ALA A 62 3.66 -3.96 -4.10
CA ALA A 62 4.59 -4.78 -4.88
C ALA A 62 5.58 -3.94 -5.71
N THR A 63 5.23 -2.68 -6.01
CA THR A 63 6.06 -1.81 -6.86
C THR A 63 6.44 -0.48 -6.22
N ARG A 64 5.77 -0.09 -5.13
CA ARG A 64 5.94 1.21 -4.46
C ARG A 64 6.11 1.01 -2.96
N ASP A 65 7.12 1.66 -2.39
CA ASP A 65 7.33 1.66 -0.95
C ASP A 65 6.41 2.65 -0.22
N ALA A 66 6.42 2.57 1.11
CA ALA A 66 5.63 3.45 1.97
C ALA A 66 5.99 4.94 1.80
N ALA A 67 7.24 5.28 1.44
CA ALA A 67 7.65 6.66 1.25
C ALA A 67 7.03 7.26 -0.02
N TYR A 68 7.06 6.50 -1.12
CA TYR A 68 6.38 6.84 -2.36
C TYR A 68 4.88 7.01 -2.13
N ILE A 69 4.22 6.04 -1.50
CA ILE A 69 2.77 6.08 -1.27
C ILE A 69 2.38 7.30 -0.43
N ARG A 70 3.13 7.59 0.64
CA ARG A 70 2.91 8.78 1.46
C ARG A 70 3.05 10.07 0.65
N ARG A 71 4.12 10.18 -0.16
CA ARG A 71 4.33 11.34 -1.02
C ARG A 71 3.20 11.48 -2.05
N SER A 72 2.74 10.40 -2.67
CA SER A 72 1.63 10.46 -3.63
C SER A 72 0.33 10.94 -2.98
N ILE A 73 0.09 10.66 -1.69
CA ILE A 73 -1.10 11.17 -0.99
C ILE A 73 -0.96 12.66 -0.65
N LEU A 74 0.22 13.10 -0.20
CA LEU A 74 0.46 14.49 0.23
C LEU A 74 0.75 15.45 -0.94
N GLU A 75 1.41 14.94 -1.97
CA GLU A 75 1.91 15.67 -3.13
C GLU A 75 1.56 14.89 -4.43
N PRO A 76 0.27 14.66 -4.73
CA PRO A 76 -0.15 13.80 -5.86
C PRO A 76 0.29 14.30 -7.24
N ASN A 77 0.64 15.57 -7.35
CA ASN A 77 1.10 16.19 -8.59
C ASN A 77 2.63 16.20 -8.73
N ALA A 78 3.37 15.73 -7.72
CA ALA A 78 4.82 15.69 -7.76
C ALA A 78 5.35 14.57 -8.66
N ASP A 79 4.65 13.42 -8.67
CA ASP A 79 4.96 12.28 -9.54
C ASP A 79 3.65 11.75 -10.14
N THR A 80 3.57 11.65 -11.47
CA THR A 80 2.45 11.00 -12.14
C THR A 80 2.78 9.53 -12.40
N ALA A 81 1.86 8.62 -12.08
CA ALA A 81 2.04 7.21 -12.41
C ALA A 81 2.09 7.00 -13.93
N ALA A 82 3.02 6.18 -14.41
CA ALA A 82 3.16 5.88 -15.83
C ALA A 82 1.85 5.33 -16.42
N GLY A 83 1.41 5.89 -17.55
CA GLY A 83 0.15 5.54 -18.21
C GLY A 83 -1.09 6.29 -17.69
N TYR A 84 -0.93 7.18 -16.71
CA TYR A 84 -2.00 8.01 -16.14
C TYR A 84 -1.78 9.51 -16.41
N GLU A 85 -0.95 9.86 -17.39
CA GLU A 85 -0.60 11.25 -17.72
C GLU A 85 -1.83 12.08 -18.15
N SER A 86 -2.80 11.45 -18.82
CA SER A 86 -4.04 12.10 -19.27
C SER A 86 -4.96 12.54 -18.11
N VAL A 87 -4.76 11.99 -16.91
CA VAL A 87 -5.51 12.30 -15.70
C VAL A 87 -4.64 12.94 -14.62
N ALA A 88 -3.41 13.34 -14.95
CA ALA A 88 -2.54 14.09 -14.05
C ALA A 88 -3.26 15.35 -13.53
N GLY A 89 -3.14 15.66 -12.23
CA GLY A 89 -3.88 16.76 -11.61
C GLY A 89 -5.28 16.39 -11.10
N THR A 90 -5.82 15.21 -11.42
CA THR A 90 -7.16 14.79 -10.97
C THR A 90 -7.20 14.41 -9.50
N MET A 91 -6.09 13.87 -8.96
CA MET A 91 -6.01 13.49 -7.56
C MET A 91 -5.93 14.75 -6.66
N PRO A 92 -6.86 14.93 -5.70
CA PRO A 92 -6.88 16.12 -4.86
C PRO A 92 -5.59 16.32 -4.05
N ALA A 93 -5.04 17.53 -4.06
CA ALA A 93 -3.79 17.84 -3.36
C ALA A 93 -3.98 18.33 -1.90
N ASN A 94 -5.19 18.20 -1.36
CA ASN A 94 -5.56 18.71 -0.04
C ASN A 94 -5.71 17.63 1.04
N PHE A 95 -5.30 16.39 0.77
CA PHE A 95 -5.39 15.30 1.75
C PHE A 95 -4.53 15.55 3.00
N GLY A 96 -3.43 16.29 2.87
CA GLY A 96 -2.61 16.70 4.02
C GLY A 96 -3.36 17.59 5.03
N ASP A 97 -4.38 18.31 4.59
CA ASP A 97 -5.23 19.14 5.45
C ASP A 97 -6.43 18.35 6.02
N GLN A 98 -6.79 17.23 5.39
CA GLN A 98 -7.96 16.42 5.75
C GLN A 98 -7.60 15.23 6.65
N LEU A 99 -6.37 14.73 6.57
CA LEU A 99 -5.91 13.56 7.28
C LEU A 99 -5.09 13.96 8.51
N THR A 100 -5.36 13.33 9.63
CA THR A 100 -4.39 13.30 10.72
C THR A 100 -3.17 12.46 10.32
N ALA A 101 -2.03 12.71 10.97
CA ALA A 101 -0.83 11.91 10.76
C ALA A 101 -1.09 10.40 11.01
N ALA A 102 -1.86 10.06 12.03
CA ALA A 102 -2.19 8.66 12.34
C ALA A 102 -3.03 8.00 11.23
N GLN A 103 -4.04 8.70 10.70
CA GLN A 103 -4.85 8.20 9.58
C GLN A 103 -4.02 8.00 8.31
N LEU A 104 -3.17 8.98 7.97
CA LEU A 104 -2.26 8.87 6.84
C LEU A 104 -1.33 7.65 6.99
N GLU A 105 -0.70 7.50 8.16
CA GLU A 105 0.20 6.39 8.43
C GLU A 105 -0.50 5.02 8.44
N ALA A 106 -1.76 4.96 8.88
CA ALA A 106 -2.56 3.74 8.79
C ALA A 106 -2.83 3.35 7.34
N MET A 107 -3.24 4.28 6.49
CA MET A 107 -3.46 4.03 5.06
C MET A 107 -2.16 3.68 4.33
N VAL A 108 -1.06 4.41 4.58
CA VAL A 108 0.24 4.15 3.96
C VAL A 108 0.74 2.75 4.30
N ARG A 109 0.71 2.36 5.59
CA ARG A 109 1.12 1.01 6.00
C ARG A 109 0.26 -0.07 5.37
N TYR A 110 -1.05 0.14 5.34
CA TYR A 110 -1.98 -0.79 4.70
C TYR A 110 -1.65 -0.98 3.22
N LEU A 111 -1.54 0.12 2.47
CA LEU A 111 -1.24 0.10 1.03
C LEU A 111 0.15 -0.45 0.71
N ALA A 112 1.16 -0.11 1.51
CA ALA A 112 2.52 -0.62 1.34
C ALA A 112 2.59 -2.14 1.57
N GLY A 113 1.72 -2.70 2.40
CA GLY A 113 1.59 -4.15 2.60
C GLY A 113 0.80 -4.87 1.49
N ARG A 114 0.27 -4.15 0.50
CA ARG A 114 -0.50 -4.74 -0.60
C ARG A 114 0.40 -5.20 -1.73
N GLU A 115 0.93 -6.41 -1.61
CA GLU A 115 1.83 -7.01 -2.61
C GLU A 115 1.08 -7.79 -3.71
N GLY A 116 -0.26 -7.69 -3.75
CA GLY A 116 -1.13 -8.43 -4.66
C GLY A 116 -1.67 -9.70 -4.00
N GLY A 117 -2.96 -9.71 -3.70
CA GLY A 117 -3.72 -10.94 -3.44
C GLY A 117 -4.12 -11.54 -4.78
N GLY A 118 -3.85 -12.83 -4.97
CA GLY A 118 -4.12 -13.57 -6.21
C GLY A 118 -5.60 -13.72 -6.56
#